data_AF-A0A820FF38-F1
#
_entry.id   AF-A0A820FF38-F1
#
_cell.length_a   1.000
_cell.length_b   1.000
_cell.length_c   1.000
_cell.angle_alpha   90.00
_cell.angle_beta   90.00
_cell.angle_gamma   90.00
#
_symmetry.space_group_name_H-M   'P 1'
#
loop_
_entity.id
_entity.type
_entity.pdbx_description
1 polymer ?
#
loop_
_entity_poly.entity_id
_entity_poly.type
_entity_poly.pdbx_seq_one_letter_code
_entity_poly.pdbx_strand_id
1 'polypeptide(L)'
;SCPNLKELTIRNYRNTPQYEQCILPLLQRLSTVQYLTLVLAIGIGRHAPDHFFDGFDLEKDIISYLPYLCEFRFHIRSALPHAPHQNVNTIRQSFRRQQQSVDCVLDYFNNSYGQCQIYSLRFTGTRLDFISNRFPIFDDKNTFSNVTVLLLFDDVKPFEDAFFRVIAQALPYLKSLEVINRLEQQEKSKTITNFTEFTSLVTLILPDTHIDYAEQLFYRTHLPHLVELLIHHEPLLAIVTENQQQARVNCSKTELIRILESPDDIDLEYILNFFPNRFSKTGKKK
;
A
#
# COMPACT_ATOMS: atom_id res chain seq x y z
N SER A 1 -3.22 26.32 21.38
CA SER A 1 -4.02 25.24 22.01
C SER A 1 -5.46 25.38 21.51
N CYS A 2 -6.21 24.26 21.44
CA CYS A 2 -7.59 24.25 20.95
C CYS A 2 -8.48 23.64 22.04
N PRO A 3 -8.91 24.39 23.07
CA PRO A 3 -9.49 23.86 24.30
C PRO A 3 -10.84 23.12 24.12
N ASN A 4 -11.47 23.26 22.95
CA ASN A 4 -12.74 22.61 22.61
C ASN A 4 -12.57 21.46 21.60
N LEU A 5 -11.34 21.06 21.27
CA LEU A 5 -11.07 20.01 20.28
C LEU A 5 -11.33 18.62 20.88
N LYS A 6 -12.50 18.06 20.58
CA LYS A 6 -12.93 16.72 21.03
C LYS A 6 -12.62 15.60 20.05
N GLU A 7 -12.55 15.89 18.76
CA GLU A 7 -12.25 14.91 17.72
C GLU A 7 -11.03 15.38 16.92
N LEU A 8 -10.12 14.46 16.60
CA LEU A 8 -9.02 14.73 15.69
C LEU A 8 -8.72 13.52 14.80
N THR A 9 -8.46 13.80 13.52
CA THR A 9 -7.87 12.84 12.58
C THR A 9 -6.51 13.36 12.12
N ILE A 10 -5.44 12.58 12.36
CA ILE A 10 -4.11 12.79 11.79
C ILE A 10 -3.83 11.67 10.79
N ARG A 11 -3.39 12.02 9.58
CA ARG A 11 -3.02 11.06 8.53
C ARG A 11 -1.70 11.50 7.89
N ASN A 12 -0.65 10.70 8.07
CA ASN A 12 0.62 10.86 7.36
C ASN A 12 1.16 9.50 6.90
N TYR A 13 0.93 9.20 5.62
CA TYR A 13 1.34 7.95 4.96
C TYR A 13 2.84 7.91 4.63
N ARG A 14 3.56 9.04 4.72
CA ARG A 14 4.99 9.13 4.41
C ARG A 14 5.83 8.83 5.65
N ASN A 15 6.93 8.11 5.44
CA ASN A 15 7.94 7.84 6.47
C ASN A 15 8.33 9.15 7.17
N THR A 16 8.04 9.22 8.47
CA THR A 16 8.21 10.42 9.30
C THR A 16 9.40 10.22 10.25
N PRO A 17 10.62 10.66 9.90
CA PRO A 17 11.82 10.56 10.75
C PRO A 17 11.84 11.59 11.90
N GLN A 18 10.74 12.32 12.08
CA GLN A 18 10.54 13.40 13.05
C GLN A 18 9.34 13.10 13.97
N TYR A 19 8.99 11.82 14.16
CA TYR A 19 7.86 11.41 15.00
C TYR A 19 7.97 12.02 16.41
N GLU A 20 9.12 11.81 17.07
CA GLU A 20 9.42 12.35 18.41
C GLU A 20 9.45 13.88 18.47
N GLN A 21 9.79 14.55 17.37
CA GLN A 21 10.02 16.00 17.32
C GLN A 21 8.77 16.80 16.95
N CYS A 22 7.87 16.23 16.15
CA CYS A 22 6.74 16.95 15.56
C CYS A 22 5.37 16.33 15.89
N ILE A 23 5.27 15.00 15.85
CA ILE A 23 3.99 14.30 16.06
C ILE A 23 3.75 14.07 17.56
N LEU A 24 4.72 13.51 18.26
CA LEU A 24 4.63 13.21 19.69
C LEU A 24 4.34 14.47 20.53
N PRO A 25 5.07 15.60 20.38
CA PRO A 25 4.79 16.79 21.19
C PRO A 25 3.50 17.48 20.76
N LEU A 26 2.94 17.19 19.58
CA LEU A 26 1.58 17.60 19.24
C LEU A 26 0.57 16.77 20.03
N LEU A 27 0.63 15.44 19.95
CA LEU A 27 -0.28 14.51 20.64
C LEU A 27 -0.33 14.76 22.16
N GLN A 28 0.83 14.95 22.79
CA GLN A 28 0.97 15.23 24.23
C GLN A 28 0.26 16.52 24.71
N ARG A 29 -0.14 17.43 23.80
CA ARG A 29 -0.87 18.67 24.10
C ARG A 29 -2.37 18.60 23.80
N LEU A 30 -2.89 17.42 23.44
CA LEU A 30 -4.28 17.22 23.02
C LEU A 30 -5.18 16.59 24.10
N SER A 31 -4.89 16.83 25.38
CA SER A 31 -5.56 16.17 26.52
C SER A 31 -7.10 16.28 26.55
N THR A 32 -7.71 17.20 25.80
CA THR A 32 -9.17 17.36 25.64
C THR A 32 -9.81 16.44 24.59
N VAL A 33 -9.01 15.73 23.78
CA VAL A 33 -9.51 14.86 22.70
C VAL A 33 -10.17 13.61 23.28
N GLN A 34 -11.36 13.32 22.77
CA GLN A 34 -12.21 12.18 23.12
C GLN A 34 -12.23 11.13 21.99
N TYR A 35 -12.02 11.54 20.73
CA TYR A 35 -12.03 10.68 19.55
C TYR A 35 -10.78 10.95 18.71
N LEU A 36 -9.88 9.96 18.63
CA LEU A 36 -8.64 10.06 17.84
C LEU A 36 -8.61 9.03 16.72
N THR A 37 -8.40 9.47 15.49
CA THR A 37 -7.98 8.62 14.37
C THR A 37 -6.56 8.96 13.96
N LEU A 38 -5.64 7.98 14.01
CA LEU A 38 -4.21 8.19 13.78
C LEU A 38 -3.65 7.22 12.73
N VAL A 39 -3.35 7.71 11.54
CA VAL A 39 -2.63 6.94 10.50
C VAL A 39 -1.23 7.52 10.34
N LEU A 40 -0.20 6.71 10.60
CA LEU A 40 1.20 7.14 10.58
C LEU A 40 2.11 6.10 9.93
N ALA A 41 3.06 6.56 9.10
CA ALA A 41 4.30 5.84 8.84
C ALA A 41 5.44 6.48 9.65
N ILE A 42 5.84 5.83 10.75
CA ILE A 42 7.01 6.18 11.55
C ILE A 42 8.24 5.69 10.77
N GLY A 43 9.09 6.62 10.35
CA GLY A 43 10.17 6.37 9.38
C GLY A 43 11.55 6.32 10.01
N ILE A 44 12.48 5.65 9.33
CA ILE A 44 13.89 5.58 9.72
C ILE A 44 14.53 6.98 9.75
N GLY A 45 15.23 7.30 10.84
CA GLY A 45 16.01 8.53 10.99
C GLY A 45 16.88 8.51 12.25
N ARG A 46 17.68 9.56 12.47
CA ARG A 46 18.49 9.71 13.70
C ARG A 46 17.69 9.98 14.99
N HIS A 47 16.36 10.16 14.85
CA HIS A 47 15.38 10.47 15.89
C HIS A 47 14.12 9.61 15.69
N ALA A 48 14.35 8.36 15.29
CA ALA A 48 13.36 7.31 15.18
C ALA A 48 13.68 6.22 16.23
N PRO A 49 12.67 5.50 16.74
CA PRO A 49 12.91 4.34 17.60
C PRO A 49 13.86 3.32 16.96
N ASP A 50 14.66 2.66 17.79
CA ASP A 50 15.53 1.52 17.43
C ASP A 50 14.78 0.16 17.47
N HIS A 51 13.49 0.20 17.82
CA HIS A 51 12.58 -0.93 17.95
C HIS A 51 11.26 -0.67 17.20
N PHE A 52 10.48 -1.74 17.00
CA PHE A 52 9.16 -1.61 16.37
C PHE A 52 8.18 -1.01 17.37
N PHE A 53 7.41 -0.02 16.91
CA PHE A 53 6.42 0.67 17.73
C PHE A 53 5.33 -0.31 18.19
N ASP A 54 5.20 -0.52 19.50
CA ASP A 54 4.28 -1.50 20.08
C ASP A 54 3.26 -0.88 21.06
N GLY A 55 2.58 -1.71 21.87
CA GLY A 55 1.58 -1.28 22.84
C GLY A 55 2.15 -0.56 24.06
N PHE A 56 3.42 -0.75 24.40
CA PHE A 56 4.09 0.06 25.42
C PHE A 56 4.36 1.47 24.90
N ASP A 57 4.73 1.62 23.64
CA ASP A 57 4.89 2.94 23.00
C ASP A 57 3.54 3.64 22.84
N LEU A 58 2.52 2.91 22.36
CA LEU A 58 1.15 3.43 22.25
C LEU A 58 0.64 3.97 23.61
N GLU A 59 0.92 3.27 24.70
CA GLU A 59 0.58 3.68 26.07
C GLU A 59 1.39 4.90 26.52
N LYS A 60 2.72 4.79 26.45
CA LYS A 60 3.70 5.77 26.93
C LYS A 60 3.58 7.10 26.20
N ASP A 61 3.48 7.07 24.88
CA ASP A 61 3.64 8.25 24.02
C ASP A 61 2.30 8.90 23.67
N ILE A 62 1.19 8.15 23.70
CA ILE A 62 -0.11 8.63 23.23
C ILE A 62 -1.19 8.53 24.31
N ILE A 63 -1.54 7.32 24.78
CA ILE A 63 -2.73 7.12 25.62
C ILE A 63 -2.60 7.83 26.97
N SER A 64 -1.44 7.77 27.61
CA SER A 64 -1.20 8.40 28.93
C SER A 64 -1.37 9.93 28.95
N TYR A 65 -1.33 10.60 27.79
CA TYR A 65 -1.52 12.04 27.65
C TYR A 65 -2.96 12.45 27.25
N LEU A 66 -3.84 11.48 27.00
CA LEU A 66 -5.21 11.69 26.51
C LEU A 66 -6.24 11.13 27.51
N PRO A 67 -6.35 11.70 28.73
CA PRO A 67 -7.15 11.14 29.82
C PRO A 67 -8.67 11.13 29.59
N TYR A 68 -9.16 11.77 28.52
CA TYR A 68 -10.57 11.78 28.12
C TYR A 68 -10.85 10.99 26.83
N LEU A 69 -9.89 10.20 26.35
CA LEU A 69 -10.00 9.41 25.11
C LEU A 69 -11.04 8.30 25.24
N CYS A 70 -12.23 8.53 24.66
CA CYS A 70 -13.33 7.57 24.60
C CYS A 70 -13.13 6.55 23.47
N GLU A 71 -12.57 6.97 22.33
CA GLU A 71 -12.30 6.09 21.19
C GLU A 71 -10.96 6.43 20.52
N PHE A 72 -10.16 5.39 20.26
CA PHE A 72 -8.90 5.47 19.53
C PHE A 72 -8.91 4.46 18.39
N ARG A 73 -8.76 4.95 17.15
CA ARG A 73 -8.51 4.13 15.96
C ARG A 73 -7.15 4.48 15.39
N PHE A 74 -6.35 3.48 15.02
CA PHE A 74 -5.05 3.72 14.43
C PHE A 74 -4.66 2.70 13.37
N HIS A 75 -3.72 3.13 12.52
CA HIS A 75 -2.90 2.28 11.66
C HIS A 75 -1.51 2.89 11.65
N ILE A 76 -0.58 2.26 12.37
CA ILE A 76 0.79 2.75 12.55
C ILE A 76 1.73 1.73 11.91
N ARG A 77 2.49 2.19 10.92
CA ARG A 77 3.56 1.45 10.26
C ARG A 77 4.89 1.96 10.81
N SER A 78 5.66 1.11 11.48
CA SER A 78 7.03 1.41 11.91
C SER A 78 8.04 0.65 11.04
N ALA A 79 9.20 1.26 10.83
CA ALA A 79 10.16 0.91 9.79
C ALA A 79 11.58 0.99 10.36
N LEU A 80 12.37 -0.08 10.25
CA LEU A 80 13.69 -0.21 10.89
C LEU A 80 14.78 -0.70 9.92
N PRO A 81 15.99 -0.11 9.93
CA PRO A 81 17.17 -0.67 9.29
C PRO A 81 17.82 -1.71 10.21
N HIS A 82 18.40 -2.78 9.63
CA HIS A 82 19.05 -3.87 10.39
C HIS A 82 18.16 -4.45 11.51
N ALA A 83 16.86 -4.55 11.22
CA ALA A 83 15.84 -4.85 12.22
C ALA A 83 16.06 -6.25 12.81
N PRO A 84 16.15 -6.40 14.15
CA PRO A 84 16.27 -7.72 14.76
C PRO A 84 15.03 -8.57 14.47
N HIS A 85 15.21 -9.87 14.23
CA HIS A 85 14.10 -10.79 14.12
C HIS A 85 13.37 -10.93 15.47
N GLN A 86 12.13 -10.47 15.51
CA GLN A 86 11.23 -10.53 16.66
C GLN A 86 10.06 -11.45 16.36
N ASN A 87 9.38 -11.89 17.42
CA ASN A 87 8.14 -12.66 17.29
C ASN A 87 6.95 -11.69 17.26
N VAL A 88 6.12 -11.74 16.20
CA VAL A 88 4.89 -10.94 16.08
C VAL A 88 3.96 -11.13 17.29
N ASN A 89 3.99 -12.30 17.94
CA ASN A 89 3.19 -12.57 19.13
C ASN A 89 3.71 -11.86 20.39
N THR A 90 4.96 -11.39 20.43
CA THR A 90 5.46 -10.48 21.47
C THR A 90 4.82 -9.11 21.31
N ILE A 91 4.82 -8.58 20.08
CA ILE A 91 4.17 -7.30 19.73
C ILE A 91 2.66 -7.39 20.05
N ARG A 92 1.96 -8.45 19.62
CA ARG A 92 0.54 -8.68 20.00
C ARG A 92 0.31 -8.79 21.52
N GLN A 93 1.29 -9.24 22.30
CA GLN A 93 1.16 -9.35 23.75
C GLN A 93 1.27 -7.99 24.48
N SER A 94 2.00 -7.02 23.92
CA SER A 94 2.11 -5.66 24.48
C SER A 94 0.74 -4.97 24.62
N PHE A 95 -0.15 -5.15 23.63
CA PHE A 95 -1.51 -4.57 23.58
C PHE A 95 -2.53 -5.22 24.52
N ARG A 96 -2.18 -6.30 25.23
CA ARG A 96 -3.13 -7.04 26.10
C ARG A 96 -3.59 -6.24 27.32
N ARG A 97 -2.84 -5.20 27.74
CA ARG A 97 -3.18 -4.39 28.92
C ARG A 97 -4.30 -3.38 28.63
N GLN A 98 -4.36 -2.91 27.39
CA GLN A 98 -5.20 -1.80 26.93
C GLN A 98 -6.63 -2.24 26.58
N GLN A 99 -6.89 -3.55 26.52
CA GLN A 99 -8.17 -4.17 26.09
C GLN A 99 -8.65 -3.78 24.68
N GLN A 100 -7.84 -3.06 23.91
CA GLN A 100 -8.13 -2.66 22.55
C GLN A 100 -8.07 -3.88 21.62
N SER A 101 -9.04 -3.99 20.72
CA SER A 101 -8.98 -4.94 19.61
C SER A 101 -7.93 -4.46 18.61
N VAL A 102 -6.73 -5.02 18.69
CA VAL A 102 -5.56 -4.67 17.85
C VAL A 102 -5.02 -5.94 17.21
N ASP A 103 -4.57 -5.83 15.97
CA ASP A 103 -3.75 -6.86 15.32
C ASP A 103 -2.52 -6.24 14.66
N CYS A 104 -1.53 -7.06 14.33
CA CYS A 104 -0.30 -6.62 13.71
C CYS A 104 0.36 -7.63 12.78
N VAL A 105 1.18 -7.09 11.88
CA VAL A 105 1.98 -7.79 10.88
C VAL A 105 3.44 -7.41 11.06
N LEU A 106 4.35 -8.35 10.80
CA LEU A 106 5.78 -8.17 10.97
C LEU A 106 6.54 -8.77 9.77
N ASP A 107 7.12 -7.88 8.97
CA ASP A 107 7.82 -8.17 7.74
C ASP A 107 9.33 -8.00 7.89
N TYR A 108 10.06 -8.83 7.15
CA TYR A 108 11.51 -8.78 7.02
C TYR A 108 11.88 -8.93 5.56
N PHE A 109 12.68 -7.98 5.09
CA PHE A 109 13.04 -7.73 3.70
C PHE A 109 14.55 -7.95 3.50
N ASN A 110 14.95 -8.33 2.29
CA ASN A 110 16.32 -8.77 1.96
C ASN A 110 17.38 -7.70 2.24
N ASN A 111 17.02 -6.42 2.16
CA ASN A 111 17.88 -5.28 2.46
C ASN A 111 18.18 -5.06 3.98
N SER A 112 18.11 -6.12 4.79
CA SER A 112 18.12 -6.07 6.28
C SER A 112 17.05 -5.16 6.88
N TYR A 113 16.04 -4.78 6.08
CA TYR A 113 14.98 -3.85 6.48
C TYR A 113 13.83 -4.64 7.10
N GLY A 114 13.24 -4.11 8.16
CA GLY A 114 12.08 -4.69 8.81
C GLY A 114 10.96 -3.67 8.97
N GLN A 115 9.72 -4.16 8.97
CA GLN A 115 8.53 -3.35 9.10
C GLN A 115 7.53 -4.01 10.03
N CYS A 116 6.98 -3.26 10.98
CA CYS A 116 5.80 -3.67 11.72
C CYS A 116 4.61 -2.77 11.35
N GLN A 117 3.45 -3.37 11.09
CA GLN A 117 2.19 -2.66 10.96
C GLN A 117 1.29 -3.06 12.12
N ILE A 118 0.86 -2.09 12.93
CA ILE A 118 -0.14 -2.27 13.99
C ILE A 118 -1.43 -1.52 13.60
N TYR A 119 -2.59 -2.11 13.84
CA TYR A 119 -3.87 -1.47 13.52
C TYR A 119 -5.03 -1.91 14.42
N SER A 120 -5.98 -0.99 14.62
CA SER A 120 -7.22 -1.26 15.34
C SER A 120 -8.19 -2.11 14.51
N LEU A 121 -8.93 -2.98 15.19
CA LEU A 121 -10.03 -3.78 14.64
C LEU A 121 -11.39 -3.24 15.16
N ARG A 122 -12.40 -3.01 14.31
CA ARG A 122 -12.39 -3.13 12.83
C ARG A 122 -11.56 -2.02 12.19
N PHE A 123 -10.88 -2.35 11.10
CA PHE A 123 -10.06 -1.40 10.35
C PHE A 123 -10.94 -0.40 9.58
N THR A 124 -10.68 0.90 9.75
CA THR A 124 -11.41 1.99 9.08
C THR A 124 -10.50 2.91 8.25
N GLY A 125 -9.32 2.43 7.85
CA GLY A 125 -8.47 3.09 6.88
C GLY A 125 -8.97 2.88 5.44
N THR A 126 -8.64 3.81 4.55
CA THR A 126 -8.97 3.72 3.11
C THR A 126 -7.75 3.42 2.23
N ARG A 127 -6.56 3.31 2.83
CA ARG A 127 -5.28 3.04 2.16
C ARG A 127 -4.48 2.02 2.98
N LEU A 128 -3.81 1.09 2.29
CA LEU A 128 -2.82 0.16 2.84
C LEU A 128 -1.50 0.35 2.09
N ASP A 129 -0.39 0.41 2.82
CA ASP A 129 0.92 0.81 2.31
C ASP A 129 2.01 -0.22 2.63
N PHE A 130 2.86 -0.54 1.66
CA PHE A 130 3.99 -1.49 1.76
C PHE A 130 3.55 -2.86 2.29
N ILE A 131 2.60 -3.47 1.58
CA ILE A 131 2.00 -4.77 1.91
C ILE A 131 2.77 -5.90 1.23
N SER A 132 3.27 -6.84 2.03
CA SER A 132 4.00 -8.04 1.58
C SER A 132 3.08 -9.25 1.34
N ASN A 133 3.64 -10.37 0.89
CA ASN A 133 2.95 -11.67 0.86
C ASN A 133 2.54 -12.21 2.25
N ARG A 134 2.96 -11.58 3.36
CA ARG A 134 2.69 -12.02 4.73
C ARG A 134 1.51 -11.31 5.39
N PHE A 135 1.01 -10.23 4.79
CA PHE A 135 -0.07 -9.44 5.36
C PHE A 135 -1.41 -10.19 5.23
N PRO A 136 -2.21 -10.34 6.31
CA PRO A 136 -3.45 -11.10 6.29
C PRO A 136 -4.60 -10.26 5.72
N ILE A 137 -4.51 -9.87 4.44
CA ILE A 137 -5.65 -9.29 3.70
C ILE A 137 -6.85 -10.26 3.73
N PHE A 138 -6.57 -11.56 3.84
CA PHE A 138 -7.46 -12.69 3.57
C PHE A 138 -8.17 -13.20 4.83
N ASP A 139 -8.71 -12.30 5.66
CA ASP A 139 -9.49 -12.63 6.86
C ASP A 139 -10.99 -12.80 6.53
N ASP A 140 -11.62 -13.87 7.05
CA ASP A 140 -13.04 -14.22 6.80
C ASP A 140 -14.06 -13.16 7.25
N LYS A 141 -13.60 -12.04 7.80
CA LYS A 141 -14.41 -10.95 8.35
C LYS A 141 -14.42 -9.71 7.45
N ASN A 142 -13.77 -9.77 6.27
CA ASN A 142 -13.60 -8.65 5.34
C ASN A 142 -13.06 -7.38 6.04
N THR A 143 -12.08 -7.56 6.95
CA THR A 143 -11.54 -6.48 7.79
C THR A 143 -11.10 -5.25 6.99
N PHE A 144 -10.58 -5.43 5.77
CA PHE A 144 -10.04 -4.37 4.92
C PHE A 144 -10.98 -3.85 3.83
N SER A 145 -12.27 -4.18 3.88
CA SER A 145 -13.29 -3.81 2.87
C SER A 145 -13.41 -2.30 2.57
N ASN A 146 -12.95 -1.42 3.46
CA ASN A 146 -12.92 0.04 3.25
C ASN A 146 -11.72 0.54 2.39
N VAL A 147 -10.77 -0.34 2.04
CA VAL A 147 -9.54 0.03 1.33
C VAL A 147 -9.82 0.30 -0.14
N THR A 148 -9.40 1.48 -0.59
CA THR A 148 -9.53 1.97 -1.97
C THR A 148 -8.17 2.21 -2.63
N VAL A 149 -7.07 2.17 -1.87
CA VAL A 149 -5.70 2.33 -2.35
C VAL A 149 -4.79 1.29 -1.71
N LEU A 150 -4.03 0.54 -2.50
CA LEU A 150 -3.11 -0.51 -2.05
C LEU A 150 -1.73 -0.34 -2.70
N LEU A 151 -0.68 -0.28 -1.89
CA LEU A 151 0.72 -0.38 -2.33
C LEU A 151 1.31 -1.72 -1.86
N LEU A 152 1.59 -2.60 -2.82
CA LEU A 152 2.25 -3.88 -2.62
C LEU A 152 3.77 -3.72 -2.71
N PHE A 153 4.50 -4.29 -1.75
CA PHE A 153 5.97 -4.35 -1.75
C PHE A 153 6.47 -5.64 -1.09
N ASP A 154 7.27 -6.41 -1.81
CA ASP A 154 7.97 -7.59 -1.30
C ASP A 154 9.27 -7.79 -2.12
N ASP A 155 10.43 -7.73 -1.46
CA ASP A 155 11.75 -7.98 -2.08
C ASP A 155 12.29 -9.39 -1.80
N VAL A 156 11.49 -10.25 -1.14
CA VAL A 156 11.83 -11.63 -0.73
C VAL A 156 11.02 -12.67 -1.51
N LYS A 157 9.78 -12.36 -1.87
CA LYS A 157 8.90 -13.24 -2.64
C LYS A 157 8.19 -12.50 -3.78
N PRO A 158 8.01 -13.13 -4.96
CA PRO A 158 7.08 -12.64 -5.97
C PRO A 158 5.64 -12.62 -5.44
N PHE A 159 4.77 -11.82 -6.06
CA PHE A 159 3.32 -11.91 -5.84
C PHE A 159 2.71 -12.80 -6.93
N GLU A 160 2.31 -14.02 -6.60
CA GLU A 160 1.77 -14.96 -7.60
C GLU A 160 0.32 -14.63 -8.01
N ASP A 161 -0.13 -15.18 -9.14
CA ASP A 161 -1.49 -15.02 -9.71
C ASP A 161 -2.63 -15.31 -8.72
N ALA A 162 -2.41 -16.23 -7.78
CA ALA A 162 -3.35 -16.48 -6.67
C ALA A 162 -3.50 -15.28 -5.72
N PHE A 163 -2.42 -14.54 -5.44
CA PHE A 163 -2.44 -13.37 -4.53
C PHE A 163 -3.33 -12.26 -5.08
N PHE A 164 -3.23 -11.96 -6.38
CA PHE A 164 -4.06 -10.96 -7.05
C PHE A 164 -5.54 -11.34 -7.09
N ARG A 165 -5.88 -12.64 -7.27
CA ARG A 165 -7.27 -13.12 -7.13
C ARG A 165 -7.87 -12.76 -5.78
N VAL A 166 -7.15 -13.03 -4.67
CA VAL A 166 -7.72 -12.80 -3.34
C VAL A 166 -7.71 -11.31 -2.96
N ILE A 167 -6.79 -10.48 -3.49
CA ILE A 167 -6.91 -9.02 -3.40
C ILE A 167 -8.21 -8.53 -4.04
N ALA A 168 -8.51 -8.96 -5.27
CA ALA A 168 -9.74 -8.54 -5.97
C ALA A 168 -11.02 -8.94 -5.21
N GLN A 169 -11.00 -10.09 -4.53
CA GLN A 169 -12.11 -10.57 -3.70
C GLN A 169 -12.23 -9.82 -2.36
N ALA A 170 -11.12 -9.58 -1.66
CA ALA A 170 -11.12 -8.94 -0.35
C ALA A 170 -11.30 -7.41 -0.42
N LEU A 171 -10.84 -6.77 -1.51
CA LEU A 171 -10.87 -5.33 -1.72
C LEU A 171 -11.72 -4.93 -2.96
N PRO A 172 -13.04 -5.23 -2.98
CA PRO A 172 -13.89 -5.00 -4.17
C PRO A 172 -14.02 -3.52 -4.57
N TYR A 173 -13.66 -2.59 -3.67
CA TYR A 173 -13.67 -1.15 -3.90
C TYR A 173 -12.28 -0.56 -4.18
N LEU A 174 -11.27 -1.40 -4.49
CA LEU A 174 -9.91 -0.95 -4.81
C LEU A 174 -9.89 -0.09 -6.08
N LYS A 175 -9.49 1.19 -5.94
CA LYS A 175 -9.43 2.18 -7.02
C LYS A 175 -8.01 2.45 -7.53
N SER A 176 -7.02 2.28 -6.66
CA SER A 176 -5.61 2.46 -7.02
C SER A 176 -4.78 1.29 -6.49
N LEU A 177 -4.03 0.66 -7.39
CA LEU A 177 -3.10 -0.43 -7.09
C LEU A 177 -1.70 0.00 -7.54
N GLU A 178 -0.76 -0.08 -6.62
CA GLU A 178 0.66 0.15 -6.85
C GLU A 178 1.40 -1.15 -6.52
N VAL A 179 2.22 -1.65 -7.44
CA VAL A 179 2.96 -2.92 -7.27
C VAL A 179 4.44 -2.65 -7.42
N ILE A 180 5.23 -3.00 -6.40
CA ILE A 180 6.69 -2.85 -6.38
C ILE A 180 7.29 -4.22 -6.08
N ASN A 181 7.69 -4.95 -7.13
CA ASN A 181 8.27 -6.29 -7.01
C ASN A 181 9.08 -6.64 -8.27
N ARG A 182 10.42 -6.71 -8.14
CA ARG A 182 11.32 -7.05 -9.25
C ARG A 182 11.56 -8.55 -9.43
N LEU A 183 10.91 -9.41 -8.65
CA LEU A 183 11.10 -10.87 -8.69
C LEU A 183 10.17 -11.52 -9.72
N GLU A 184 10.70 -12.46 -10.50
CA GLU A 184 9.93 -13.26 -11.47
C GLU A 184 8.87 -14.14 -10.77
N GLN A 185 7.66 -14.15 -11.33
CA GLN A 185 6.58 -15.04 -10.90
C GLN A 185 6.89 -16.50 -11.24
N GLN A 186 6.80 -17.38 -10.25
CA GLN A 186 7.10 -18.81 -10.42
C GLN A 186 5.85 -19.61 -10.84
N GLU A 187 4.65 -19.17 -10.45
CA GLU A 187 3.39 -19.90 -10.65
C GLU A 187 2.56 -19.30 -11.80
N LYS A 188 3.20 -19.09 -12.96
CA LYS A 188 2.56 -18.53 -14.17
C LYS A 188 1.47 -19.49 -14.72
N SER A 189 0.21 -19.27 -14.31
CA SER A 189 -0.94 -20.08 -14.73
C SER A 189 -1.06 -20.15 -16.26
N LYS A 190 -1.06 -21.38 -16.79
CA LYS A 190 -1.17 -21.67 -18.24
C LYS A 190 -2.62 -21.72 -18.75
N THR A 191 -3.60 -21.60 -17.87
CA THR A 191 -5.03 -21.74 -18.19
C THR A 191 -5.81 -20.51 -17.74
N ILE A 192 -6.37 -19.79 -18.72
CA ILE A 192 -7.24 -18.62 -18.51
C ILE A 192 -8.68 -19.09 -18.23
N THR A 193 -8.84 -19.88 -17.17
CA THR A 193 -10.15 -20.46 -16.78
C THR A 193 -10.90 -19.64 -15.74
N ASN A 194 -10.17 -18.91 -14.87
CA ASN A 194 -10.72 -18.01 -13.87
C ASN A 194 -10.10 -16.61 -14.03
N PHE A 195 -10.83 -15.70 -14.67
CA PHE A 195 -10.41 -14.30 -14.77
C PHE A 195 -10.47 -13.62 -13.39
N THR A 196 -9.42 -12.88 -13.04
CA THR A 196 -9.45 -11.94 -11.92
C THR A 196 -10.08 -10.64 -12.39
N GLU A 197 -11.11 -10.12 -11.72
CA GLU A 197 -11.74 -8.85 -12.10
C GLU A 197 -11.52 -7.78 -11.03
N PHE A 198 -10.84 -6.69 -11.40
CA PHE A 198 -10.68 -5.51 -10.55
C PHE A 198 -11.75 -4.48 -10.91
N THR A 199 -13.00 -4.77 -10.55
CA THR A 199 -14.21 -4.02 -10.91
C THR A 199 -14.10 -2.51 -10.70
N SER A 200 -13.43 -2.07 -9.64
CA SER A 200 -13.32 -0.67 -9.21
C SER A 200 -12.01 0.03 -9.60
N LEU A 201 -11.05 -0.64 -10.25
CA LEU A 201 -9.69 -0.11 -10.42
C LEU A 201 -9.63 0.96 -11.52
N VAL A 202 -9.11 2.14 -11.15
CA VAL A 202 -9.00 3.34 -12.00
C VAL A 202 -7.53 3.70 -12.30
N THR A 203 -6.64 3.50 -11.32
CA THR A 203 -5.21 3.82 -11.43
C THR A 203 -4.36 2.59 -11.16
N LEU A 204 -3.48 2.24 -12.11
CA LEU A 204 -2.47 1.19 -11.94
C LEU A 204 -1.07 1.79 -11.98
N ILE A 205 -0.21 1.43 -11.03
CA ILE A 205 1.15 1.94 -10.88
C ILE A 205 2.11 0.75 -10.78
N LEU A 206 3.04 0.67 -11.73
CA LEU A 206 4.05 -0.38 -11.89
C LEU A 206 5.44 0.29 -12.00
N PRO A 207 5.96 0.87 -10.91
CA PRO A 207 7.16 1.72 -10.93
C PRO A 207 8.45 0.95 -10.66
N ASP A 208 8.35 -0.36 -10.40
CA ASP A 208 9.51 -1.21 -10.10
C ASP A 208 9.11 -2.70 -10.16
N THR A 209 8.62 -3.12 -11.32
CA THR A 209 8.01 -4.45 -11.52
C THR A 209 8.71 -5.30 -12.55
N HIS A 210 8.84 -6.61 -12.28
CA HIS A 210 9.13 -7.59 -13.32
C HIS A 210 8.04 -7.59 -14.42
N ILE A 211 8.41 -8.02 -15.64
CA ILE A 211 7.51 -8.04 -16.80
C ILE A 211 6.21 -8.85 -16.55
N ASP A 212 6.30 -9.97 -15.80
CA ASP A 212 5.16 -10.83 -15.51
C ASP A 212 3.98 -10.11 -14.84
N TYR A 213 4.24 -9.10 -14.00
CA TYR A 213 3.17 -8.37 -13.34
C TYR A 213 2.35 -7.56 -14.35
N ALA A 214 3.00 -7.01 -15.38
CA ALA A 214 2.31 -6.38 -16.49
C ALA A 214 1.57 -7.43 -17.34
N GLU A 215 2.23 -8.53 -17.74
CA GLU A 215 1.57 -9.63 -18.47
C GLU A 215 0.32 -10.15 -17.75
N GLN A 216 0.43 -10.44 -16.45
CA GLN A 216 -0.69 -10.97 -15.69
C GLN A 216 -1.82 -9.95 -15.57
N LEU A 217 -1.53 -8.70 -15.18
CA LEU A 217 -2.54 -7.66 -15.02
C LEU A 217 -3.22 -7.32 -16.35
N PHE A 218 -2.48 -7.21 -17.45
CA PHE A 218 -3.03 -6.84 -18.75
C PHE A 218 -3.62 -8.02 -19.55
N TYR A 219 -3.13 -9.26 -19.41
CA TYR A 219 -3.61 -10.43 -20.17
C TYR A 219 -4.56 -11.36 -19.40
N ARG A 220 -4.43 -11.46 -18.07
CA ARG A 220 -5.14 -12.45 -17.22
C ARG A 220 -6.14 -11.83 -16.24
N THR A 221 -6.22 -10.50 -16.17
CA THR A 221 -7.23 -9.80 -15.36
C THR A 221 -8.12 -8.90 -16.21
N HIS A 222 -9.29 -8.54 -15.69
CA HIS A 222 -10.18 -7.56 -16.30
C HIS A 222 -10.16 -6.26 -15.49
N LEU A 223 -9.82 -5.17 -16.18
CA LEU A 223 -9.64 -3.83 -15.63
C LEU A 223 -10.65 -2.85 -16.27
N PRO A 224 -11.97 -3.03 -16.05
CA PRO A 224 -13.02 -2.33 -16.82
C PRO A 224 -13.03 -0.81 -16.67
N HIS A 225 -12.26 -0.23 -15.74
CA HIS A 225 -12.28 1.20 -15.42
C HIS A 225 -10.88 1.85 -15.40
N LEU A 226 -9.84 1.21 -15.96
CA LEU A 226 -8.47 1.73 -15.97
C LEU A 226 -8.33 3.04 -16.79
N VAL A 227 -8.12 4.16 -16.11
CA VAL A 227 -7.98 5.51 -16.69
C VAL A 227 -6.53 6.02 -16.63
N GLU A 228 -5.79 5.76 -15.54
CA GLU A 228 -4.39 6.17 -15.38
C GLU A 228 -3.44 4.97 -15.22
N LEU A 229 -2.35 4.96 -15.98
CA LEU A 229 -1.28 3.97 -15.92
C LEU A 229 0.09 4.64 -15.71
N LEU A 230 0.79 4.26 -14.65
CA LEU A 230 2.20 4.58 -14.42
C LEU A 230 3.01 3.28 -14.61
N ILE A 231 4.03 3.29 -15.47
CA ILE A 231 4.76 2.07 -15.85
C ILE A 231 6.17 2.41 -16.38
N HIS A 232 7.12 1.48 -16.29
CA HIS A 232 8.43 1.62 -16.94
C HIS A 232 8.37 1.21 -18.43
N HIS A 233 9.36 1.62 -19.21
CA HIS A 233 9.35 1.39 -20.66
C HIS A 233 9.32 -0.10 -21.04
N GLU A 234 10.12 -0.96 -20.40
CA GLU A 234 10.23 -2.38 -20.81
C GLU A 234 8.92 -3.17 -20.62
N PRO A 235 8.23 -3.15 -19.45
CA PRO A 235 6.94 -3.82 -19.31
C PRO A 235 5.83 -3.20 -20.18
N LEU A 236 5.91 -1.89 -20.48
CA LEU A 236 4.98 -1.24 -21.41
C LEU A 236 5.18 -1.68 -22.86
N LEU A 237 6.44 -1.80 -23.30
CA LEU A 237 6.75 -2.26 -24.65
C LEU A 237 6.23 -3.69 -24.86
N ALA A 238 6.46 -4.59 -23.90
CA ALA A 238 5.97 -5.97 -23.97
C ALA A 238 4.44 -6.07 -24.19
N ILE A 239 3.63 -5.41 -23.35
CA ILE A 239 2.16 -5.48 -23.45
C ILE A 239 1.60 -4.85 -24.73
N VAL A 240 2.33 -3.91 -25.35
CA VAL A 240 1.99 -3.34 -26.66
C VAL A 240 2.45 -4.26 -27.80
N THR A 241 3.64 -4.85 -27.71
CA THR A 241 4.24 -5.69 -28.77
C THR A 241 3.57 -7.05 -28.95
N GLU A 242 3.23 -7.76 -27.86
CA GLU A 242 2.40 -8.96 -27.96
C GLU A 242 0.97 -8.64 -28.43
N ASN A 243 0.51 -7.41 -28.19
CA ASN A 243 -0.72 -6.87 -28.74
C ASN A 243 -2.00 -7.67 -28.35
N GLN A 244 -1.97 -8.37 -27.22
CA GLN A 244 -3.03 -9.28 -26.75
C GLN A 244 -4.41 -8.58 -26.69
N GLN A 245 -5.46 -9.27 -27.14
CA GLN A 245 -6.81 -8.70 -27.18
C GLN A 245 -7.33 -8.28 -25.79
N GLN A 246 -6.95 -9.01 -24.72
CA GLN A 246 -7.32 -8.61 -23.36
C GLN A 246 -6.61 -7.33 -22.90
N ALA A 247 -5.34 -7.14 -23.28
CA ALA A 247 -4.62 -5.91 -22.97
C ALA A 247 -5.24 -4.71 -23.70
N ARG A 248 -5.69 -4.89 -24.95
CA ARG A 248 -6.47 -3.87 -25.68
C ARG A 248 -7.79 -3.53 -24.98
N VAL A 249 -8.52 -4.53 -24.47
CA VAL A 249 -9.77 -4.32 -23.71
C VAL A 249 -9.50 -3.55 -22.42
N ASN A 250 -8.51 -3.95 -21.64
CA ASN A 250 -8.14 -3.29 -20.38
C ASN A 250 -7.62 -1.85 -20.60
N CYS A 251 -6.85 -1.60 -21.65
CA CYS A 251 -6.35 -0.27 -22.01
C CYS A 251 -7.36 0.62 -22.76
N SER A 252 -8.54 0.10 -23.12
CA SER A 252 -9.50 0.80 -24.00
C SER A 252 -10.06 2.11 -23.43
N LYS A 253 -10.04 2.29 -22.10
CA LYS A 253 -10.48 3.51 -21.40
C LYS A 253 -9.33 4.35 -20.84
N THR A 254 -8.07 3.96 -21.08
CA THR A 254 -6.93 4.62 -20.42
C THR A 254 -6.62 5.96 -21.10
N GLU A 255 -6.89 7.04 -20.38
CA GLU A 255 -6.71 8.43 -20.86
C GLU A 255 -5.28 8.93 -20.64
N LEU A 256 -4.60 8.42 -19.60
CA LEU A 256 -3.30 8.92 -19.14
C LEU A 256 -2.30 7.78 -18.94
N ILE A 257 -1.15 7.87 -19.63
CA ILE A 257 0.08 7.15 -19.25
C ILE A 257 1.10 8.12 -18.72
N ARG A 258 1.94 7.62 -17.82
CA ARG A 258 3.25 8.18 -17.50
C ARG A 258 4.29 7.06 -17.62
N ILE A 259 5.18 7.21 -18.58
CA ILE A 259 6.38 6.37 -18.67
C ILE A 259 7.38 6.95 -17.68
N LEU A 260 7.76 6.18 -16.67
CA LEU A 260 8.55 6.69 -15.53
C LEU A 260 10.02 6.86 -15.88
N GLU A 261 10.57 5.95 -16.68
CA GLU A 261 11.87 6.05 -17.33
C GLU A 261 11.67 5.86 -18.83
N SER A 262 11.88 6.94 -19.59
CA SER A 262 11.80 6.95 -21.05
C SER A 262 13.22 7.01 -21.60
N PRO A 263 13.69 6.04 -22.41
CA PRO A 263 14.79 6.31 -23.33
C PRO A 263 14.39 7.43 -24.30
N ASP A 264 15.37 8.08 -24.93
CA ASP A 264 15.12 9.20 -25.85
C ASP A 264 14.46 8.73 -27.17
N ASP A 265 14.73 7.49 -27.60
CA ASP A 265 14.28 6.90 -28.87
C ASP A 265 13.03 5.98 -28.74
N ILE A 266 12.04 6.34 -27.92
CA ILE A 266 10.75 5.60 -27.91
C ILE A 266 9.99 5.85 -29.22
N ASP A 267 9.56 4.78 -29.91
CA ASP A 267 8.47 4.85 -30.89
C ASP A 267 7.13 5.11 -30.16
N LEU A 268 6.88 6.40 -29.92
CA LEU A 268 5.66 6.86 -29.28
C LEU A 268 4.44 6.66 -30.19
N GLU A 269 4.59 6.58 -31.51
CA GLU A 269 3.46 6.37 -32.43
C GLU A 269 2.93 4.94 -32.29
N TYR A 270 3.81 3.94 -32.22
CA TYR A 270 3.46 2.56 -31.93
C TYR A 270 2.77 2.41 -30.56
N ILE A 271 3.34 3.02 -29.51
CA ILE A 271 2.75 2.99 -28.15
C ILE A 271 1.43 3.75 -28.07
N LEU A 272 1.23 4.82 -28.85
CA LEU A 272 -0.03 5.56 -28.89
C LEU A 272 -1.14 4.79 -29.63
N ASN A 273 -0.83 4.17 -30.77
CA ASN A 273 -1.79 3.41 -31.61
C ASN A 273 -2.45 2.22 -30.89
N PHE A 274 -1.85 1.69 -29.82
CA PHE A 274 -2.45 0.64 -29.00
C PHE A 274 -3.61 1.13 -28.10
N PHE A 275 -3.92 2.43 -28.11
CA PHE A 275 -4.98 3.05 -27.33
C PHE A 275 -5.88 3.95 -28.20
N PRO A 276 -7.18 4.09 -27.84
CA PRO A 276 -8.06 5.06 -28.51
C PRO A 276 -8.15 6.43 -27.80
N ASN A 277 -7.95 6.52 -26.48
CA ASN A 277 -8.45 7.64 -25.66
C ASN A 277 -7.37 8.54 -25.01
N ARG A 278 -6.11 8.48 -25.46
CA ARG A 278 -4.94 9.11 -24.78
C ARG A 278 -4.92 10.66 -24.88
N PHE A 279 -4.94 11.39 -23.76
CA PHE A 279 -4.59 12.81 -23.70
C PHE A 279 -3.10 13.00 -23.36
N SER A 280 -2.27 13.37 -24.34
CA SER A 280 -0.84 13.59 -24.10
C SER A 280 -0.54 14.90 -23.37
N LYS A 281 -0.01 14.80 -22.15
CA LYS A 281 0.72 15.88 -21.46
C LYS A 281 2.17 15.47 -21.24
N THR A 282 2.99 15.66 -22.27
CA THR A 282 4.44 15.45 -22.19
C THR A 282 5.06 16.45 -21.22
N GLY A 283 5.37 15.97 -20.01
CA GLY A 283 5.87 16.79 -18.90
C GLY A 283 7.32 17.25 -19.06
N LYS A 284 7.63 18.04 -20.09
CA LYS A 284 8.92 18.71 -20.24
C LYS A 284 9.12 19.72 -19.11
N LYS A 285 9.73 19.28 -18.01
CA LYS A 285 10.44 20.19 -17.10
C LYS A 285 11.66 20.74 -17.84
N LYS A 286 11.75 22.06 -17.90
CA LYS A 286 13.02 22.78 -17.99
C LYS A 286 13.59 22.94 -16.58
#